data_AF-A0AAW2D3H2-F1
#
_entry.id   AF-A0AAW2D3H2-F1
#
_cell.length_a   1.000
_cell.length_b   1.000
_cell.length_c   1.000
_cell.angle_alpha   90.00
_cell.angle_beta   90.00
_cell.angle_gamma   90.00
#
_symmetry.space_group_name_H-M   'P 1'
#
loop_
_entity.id
_entity.type
_entity.pdbx_description
1 polymer ?
#
loop_
_entity_poly.entity_id
_entity_poly.type
_entity_poly.pdbx_seq_one_letter_code
_entity_poly.pdbx_strand_id
1 'polypeptide(L)' 'MNEEAGKEIGTGLGEISNVDVKAIASEQAHFLRMRVDIPLNKPLRRGALVVSPEGDKSWVEFKYERIVGYATHVGD' A
#
# COMPACT_ATOMS: atom_id res chain seq x y z
N MET A 1 12.64 -2.54 1.71
CA MET A 1 11.76 -1.43 1.27
C MET A 1 11.86 -0.33 2.31
N ASN A 2 12.09 0.93 1.91
CA ASN A 2 12.14 2.07 2.83
C ASN A 2 10.77 2.79 2.91
N GLU A 3 10.62 3.68 3.89
CA GLU A 3 9.34 4.39 4.13
C GLU A 3 8.95 5.30 2.97
N GLU A 4 9.90 5.96 2.33
CA GLU A 4 9.66 6.88 1.21
C GLU A 4 9.07 6.18 -0.02
N ALA A 5 9.68 5.06 -0.46
CA ALA A 5 9.14 4.28 -1.57
C ALA A 5 7.74 3.74 -1.24
N GLY A 6 7.53 3.36 0.02
CA GLY A 6 6.21 2.96 0.50
C GLY A 6 5.17 4.07 0.41
N LYS A 7 5.52 5.28 0.85
CA LYS A 7 4.65 6.46 0.76
C LYS A 7 4.32 6.80 -0.69
N GLU A 8 5.29 6.75 -1.60
CA GLU A 8 5.05 6.97 -3.02
C GLU A 8 4.02 5.98 -3.61
N ILE A 9 4.18 4.69 -3.31
CA ILE A 9 3.21 3.65 -3.70
C ILE A 9 1.84 3.92 -3.08
N GLY A 10 1.80 4.22 -1.78
CA GLY A 10 0.57 4.47 -1.03
C GLY A 10 -0.22 5.67 -1.55
N THR A 11 0.45 6.81 -1.82
CA THR A 11 -0.18 8.01 -2.40
C THR A 11 -0.66 7.75 -3.83
N GLY A 12 0.01 6.86 -4.56
CA GLY A 12 -0.49 6.38 -5.85
C GLY A 12 -1.80 5.59 -5.73
N LEU A 13 -2.04 4.90 -4.62
CA LEU A 13 -3.26 4.11 -4.39
C LEU A 13 -4.42 4.94 -3.86
N GLY A 14 -4.16 5.92 -2.99
CA GLY A 14 -5.18 6.72 -2.34
C GLY A 14 -4.61 7.59 -1.21
N GLU A 15 -5.45 7.91 -0.22
CA GLU A 15 -5.03 8.70 0.93
C GLU A 15 -4.43 7.79 2.00
N ILE A 16 -3.21 8.08 2.45
CA ILE A 16 -2.53 7.28 3.48
C ILE A 16 -3.03 7.73 4.85
N SER A 17 -3.75 6.85 5.57
CA SER A 17 -4.26 7.13 6.92
C SER A 17 -3.36 6.60 8.03
N ASN A 18 -2.47 5.63 7.75
CA ASN A 18 -1.51 5.14 8.74
C ASN A 18 -0.29 4.48 8.10
N VAL A 19 0.89 4.62 8.72
CA VAL A 19 2.11 3.89 8.37
C VAL A 19 2.67 3.24 9.62
N ASP A 20 2.75 1.92 9.63
CA ASP A 20 3.32 1.14 10.72
C ASP A 20 4.82 0.92 10.50
N VAL A 21 5.61 1.85 11.07
CA VAL A 21 7.08 1.84 11.00
C VAL A 21 7.67 0.86 12.04
N LYS A 22 6.90 0.37 13.01
CA LYS A 22 7.42 -0.54 14.06
C LYS A 22 7.76 -1.91 13.50
N ALA A 23 7.09 -2.34 12.44
CA ALA A 23 7.46 -3.56 11.70
C ALA A 23 8.91 -3.49 11.19
N ILE A 24 9.35 -2.32 10.71
CA ILE A 24 10.70 -2.08 10.16
C ILE A 24 11.78 -2.18 11.26
N ALA A 25 11.46 -1.81 12.50
CA ALA A 25 12.39 -1.78 13.62
C ALA A 25 12.63 -3.16 14.28
N SER A 26 11.82 -4.16 13.96
CA SER A 26 12.03 -5.53 14.46
C SER A 26 12.91 -6.30 13.47
N GLU A 27 13.95 -6.98 13.97
CA GLU A 27 14.84 -7.85 13.15
C GLU A 27 14.08 -8.99 12.44
N GLN A 28 12.79 -9.18 12.74
CA GLN A 28 11.95 -10.28 12.27
C GLN A 28 10.98 -9.88 11.13
N ALA A 29 10.84 -8.60 10.79
CA ALA A 29 9.85 -8.17 9.79
C ALA A 29 10.41 -7.14 8.78
N HIS A 30 10.86 -7.62 7.61
CA HIS A 30 11.34 -6.77 6.51
C HIS A 30 10.22 -6.16 5.64
N PHE A 31 9.04 -5.87 6.20
CA PHE A 31 7.92 -5.31 5.46
C PHE A 31 7.44 -3.98 6.05
N LEU A 32 7.00 -3.09 5.16
CA LEU A 32 6.30 -1.86 5.53
C LEU A 32 4.81 -2.12 5.42
N ARG A 33 4.06 -1.82 6.49
CA ARG A 33 2.60 -1.91 6.49
C ARG A 33 2.01 -0.51 6.53
N MET A 34 1.04 -0.25 5.66
CA MET A 34 0.34 1.03 5.60
C MET A 34 -1.16 0.81 5.43
N ARG A 35 -1.95 1.76 5.89
CA ARG A 35 -3.38 1.85 5.66
C ARG A 35 -3.63 2.97 4.66
N VAL A 36 -4.31 2.62 3.56
CA VAL A 36 -4.64 3.55 2.49
C VAL A 36 -6.13 3.48 2.23
N ASP A 37 -6.78 4.64 2.24
CA ASP A 37 -8.18 4.79 1.88
C ASP A 37 -8.28 4.94 0.36
N ILE A 38 -8.87 3.93 -0.29
CA ILE A 38 -8.92 3.80 -1.74
C ILE A 38 -10.35 4.05 -2.21
N PRO A 39 -10.58 4.90 -3.21
CA PRO A 39 -11.90 5.11 -3.79
C PRO A 39 -12.36 3.85 -4.56
N LEU A 40 -13.36 3.15 -4.01
CA LEU A 40 -13.91 1.91 -4.59
C LEU A 40 -14.87 2.14 -5.77
N ASN A 41 -15.20 3.39 -6.08
CA ASN A 41 -15.96 3.75 -7.28
C ASN A 41 -15.11 3.73 -8.55
N LYS A 42 -13.80 3.43 -8.44
CA LYS A 42 -12.86 3.27 -9.56
C LYS A 42 -12.27 1.86 -9.54
N PRO A 43 -11.86 1.32 -10.70
CA PRO A 43 -11.14 0.05 -10.74
C PRO A 43 -9.89 0.09 -9.86
N LEU A 44 -9.65 -0.98 -9.10
CA LEU A 44 -8.42 -1.14 -8.32
C LEU A 44 -7.22 -1.27 -9.26
N ARG A 45 -6.13 -0.56 -8.95
CA ARG A 45 -4.89 -0.66 -9.72
C ARG A 45 -4.30 -2.05 -9.55
N ARG A 46 -3.79 -2.67 -10.61
CA ARG A 46 -3.22 -4.04 -10.52
C ARG A 46 -1.74 -4.06 -10.14
N GLY A 47 -1.09 -2.90 -10.11
CA GLY A 47 0.31 -2.75 -9.81
C GLY A 47 0.80 -1.32 -10.01
N ALA A 48 2.07 -1.10 -9.75
CA ALA A 48 2.76 0.18 -9.96
C ALA A 48 4.20 -0.04 -10.40
N LEU A 49 4.73 0.93 -11.16
CA LEU A 49 6.15 1.04 -11.43
C LEU A 49 6.81 1.75 -10.24
N VAL A 50 7.84 1.13 -9.67
CA VAL A 50 8.65 1.70 -8.59
C VAL A 50 10.04 1.95 -9.12
N VAL A 51 10.62 3.09 -8.75
CA VAL A 51 11.98 3.47 -9.13
C VAL A 51 12.86 3.39 -7.87
N SER A 52 13.97 2.66 -7.93
CA SER A 52 14.92 2.62 -6.82
C SER A 52 15.69 3.94 -6.72
N PRO A 53 16.34 4.23 -5.58
CA PRO A 53 17.24 5.38 -5.46
C PRO A 53 18.34 5.42 -6.55
N GLU A 54 18.78 4.26 -7.02
CA GLU A 54 19.78 4.09 -8.09
C GLU A 54 19.17 4.27 -9.50
N GLY A 55 17.85 4.42 -9.62
CA GLY A 55 17.13 4.63 -10.86
C GLY A 55 16.55 3.37 -11.50
N ASP A 56 16.71 2.21 -10.87
CA ASP A 56 16.21 0.95 -11.41
C ASP A 56 14.68 0.88 -11.35
N LYS A 57 14.07 0.47 -12.45
CA LYS A 57 12.61 0.38 -12.59
C LYS A 57 12.13 -1.04 -12.35
N SER A 58 11.18 -1.21 -11.45
CA SER A 58 10.56 -2.51 -11.15
C SER A 58 9.04 -2.41 -11.15
N TRP A 59 8.37 -3.37 -11.78
CA TRP A 59 6.91 -3.49 -11.70
C TRP A 59 6.51 -4.30 -10.47
N VAL A 60 5.64 -3.74 -9.64
CA VAL A 60 5.11 -4.38 -8.44
C VAL A 60 3.64 -4.71 -8.68
N GLU A 61 3.29 -5.99 -8.61
CA GLU A 61 1.88 -6.42 -8.68
C GLU A 61 1.18 -6.27 -7.33
N PHE A 62 -0.07 -5.81 -7.36
CA PHE A 62 -0.92 -5.70 -6.18
C PHE A 62 -1.83 -6.93 -6.06
N LYS A 63 -1.77 -7.58 -4.90
CA LYS A 63 -2.67 -8.65 -4.53
C LYS A 63 -3.69 -8.10 -3.54
N TYR A 64 -4.97 -8.26 -3.86
CA TYR A 64 -6.07 -7.80 -3.02
C TYR A 64 -6.72 -8.99 -2.34
N GLU A 65 -6.86 -8.92 -1.02
CA GLU A 65 -7.61 -9.87 -0.22
C GLU A 65 -8.80 -9.15 0.43
N ARG A 66 -9.99 -9.74 0.34
CA ARG A 66 -11.17 -9.22 1.03
C ARG A 66 -11.12 -9.66 2.48
N ILE A 67 -11.01 -8.71 3.40
CA ILE A 67 -11.09 -9.02 4.84
C ILE A 67 -12.55 -9.27 5.21
N VAL A 68 -12.87 -10.52 5.55
CA VAL A 68 -14.20 -10.92 6.01
C VAL A 68 -14.48 -10.27 7.37
N GLY A 69 -15.61 -9.57 7.50
CA GLY A 69 -16.02 -8.85 8.72
C GLY A 69 -15.86 -7.32 8.65
N TYR A 70 -15.06 -6.80 7.72
CA TYR A 70 -15.06 -5.37 7.36
C TYR A 70 -16.01 -5.17 6.17
N ALA A 71 -17.32 -5.15 6.44
CA ALA A 71 -18.29 -4.77 5.42
C ALA A 71 -18.26 -3.24 5.25
N THR A 72 -18.12 -2.76 4.02
CA THR A 72 -18.46 -1.38 3.69
C THR A 72 -19.95 -1.21 3.96
N HIS A 73 -20.32 -0.45 4.98
CA HIS A 73 -21.70 -0.01 5.14
C HIS A 73 -22.03 0.89 3.94
N VAL A 74 -22.71 0.32 2.94
CA VAL A 74 -23.34 1.11 1.90
C VAL A 74 -24.64 1.59 2.54
N GLY A 75 -24.68 2.86 2.93
CA GLY A 75 -25.92 3.49 3.39
C GLY A 75 -26.85 3.65 2.19
N ASP A 76 -28.06 3.11 2.32
CA ASP A 76 -29.20 3.38 1.45
C ASP A 76 -29.79 4.78 1.73
#